data_AF-A0A365KWV1-F1
#
_entry.id   AF-A0A365KWV1-F1
#
_cell.length_a   1.000
_cell.length_b   1.000
_cell.length_c   1.000
_cell.angle_alpha   90.00
_cell.angle_beta   90.00
_cell.angle_gamma   90.00
#
_symmetry.space_group_name_H-M   'P 1'
#
loop_
_entity.id
_entity.type
_entity.pdbx_description
1 polymer ?
#
loop_
_entity_poly.entity_id
_entity_poly.type
_entity_poly.pdbx_seq_one_letter_code
_entity_poly.pdbx_strand_id
1 'polypeptide(L)' 'MISPNWFLTDRTRFSVIDYNDKKYMICFSNTVRREIIFVEEVQTGKRALPLPNEKNILNETLIENLIGRI' A
#
# COMPACT_ATOMS: atom_id res chain seq x y z
N MET A 1 10.82 11.26 -23.18
CA MET A 1 11.73 10.31 -22.53
C MET A 1 11.46 10.37 -21.04
N ILE A 2 10.86 9.33 -20.44
CA ILE A 2 10.57 9.30 -19.00
C ILE A 2 11.91 9.12 -18.28
N SER A 3 12.22 9.99 -17.31
CA SER A 3 13.47 9.90 -16.55
C SER A 3 13.45 8.64 -15.67
N PRO A 4 14.43 7.73 -15.78
CA PRO A 4 14.50 6.53 -14.95
C PRO A 4 14.65 6.84 -13.45
N ASN A 5 15.01 8.08 -13.10
CA ASN A 5 15.03 8.56 -11.70
C ASN A 5 13.64 8.57 -11.05
N TRP A 6 12.55 8.53 -11.82
CA TRP A 6 11.18 8.41 -11.28
C TRP A 6 10.91 7.04 -10.65
N PHE A 7 11.64 5.99 -11.04
CA PHE A 7 11.47 4.62 -10.53
C PHE A 7 12.42 4.25 -9.39
N LEU A 8 13.52 4.97 -9.23
CA LEU A 8 14.62 4.61 -8.33
C LEU A 8 14.57 5.38 -6.99
N THR A 9 13.37 5.58 -6.44
CA THR A 9 13.28 6.01 -5.05
C THR A 9 13.25 4.78 -4.16
N ASP A 10 14.32 4.55 -3.43
CA ASP A 10 14.40 3.65 -2.27
C ASP A 10 13.39 3.99 -1.16
N ARG A 11 12.58 5.04 -1.36
CA ARG A 11 11.59 5.59 -0.42
C ARG A 11 10.33 4.75 -0.27
N THR A 12 10.01 3.89 -1.23
CA THR A 12 8.78 3.06 -1.20
C THR A 12 9.09 1.59 -1.41
N ARG A 13 8.29 0.73 -0.78
CA ARG A 13 8.31 -0.71 -0.95
C ARG A 13 6.91 -1.22 -1.24
N PHE A 14 6.86 -2.34 -1.94
CA PHE A 14 5.64 -3.04 -2.27
C PHE A 14 5.68 -4.44 -1.65
N SER A 15 4.56 -4.90 -1.12
CA SER A 15 4.34 -6.28 -0.72
C SER A 15 3.02 -6.75 -1.27
N VAL A 16 2.94 -8.01 -1.70
CA VAL A 16 1.69 -8.63 -2.14
C VAL A 16 1.26 -9.64 -1.09
N ILE A 17 -0.02 -9.62 -0.73
CA ILE A 17 -0.62 -10.56 0.22
C ILE A 17 -1.86 -11.22 -0.39
N ASP A 18 -2.18 -12.42 0.08
CA ASP A 18 -3.44 -13.11 -0.20
C ASP A 18 -4.43 -12.84 0.96
N TYR A 19 -5.68 -12.49 0.64
CA TYR A 19 -6.75 -12.24 1.61
C TYR A 19 -8.12 -12.54 0.98
N ASN A 20 -8.93 -13.41 1.61
CA ASN A 20 -10.25 -13.84 1.12
C ASN A 20 -10.27 -14.20 -0.38
N ASP A 21 -9.38 -15.11 -0.81
CA ASP A 21 -9.21 -15.58 -2.20
C ASP A 21 -8.82 -14.49 -3.22
N LYS A 22 -8.42 -13.32 -2.75
CA LYS A 22 -7.97 -12.19 -3.57
C LYS A 22 -6.54 -11.81 -3.22
N LYS A 23 -5.90 -11.07 -4.14
CA LYS A 23 -4.54 -10.54 -3.98
C LYS A 23 -4.57 -9.04 -3.80
N TYR A 24 -3.82 -8.56 -2.81
CA TYR A 24 -3.68 -7.14 -2.52
C TYR A 24 -2.22 -6.71 -2.53
N MET A 25 -1.92 -5.60 -3.19
CA MET A 25 -0.62 -4.95 -3.17
C MET A 25 -0.63 -3.81 -2.16
N ILE A 26 0.27 -3.86 -1.19
CA ILE A 26 0.48 -2.84 -0.18
C ILE A 26 1.69 -2.01 -0.59
N CYS A 27 1.47 -0.71 -0.77
CA CYS A 27 2.55 0.26 -0.97
C CYS A 27 2.82 0.97 0.36
N PHE A 28 4.07 0.96 0.83
CA PHE A 28 4.45 1.60 2.08
C PHE A 28 5.82 2.27 1.98
N SER A 29 6.08 3.25 2.85
CA SER A 29 7.36 3.94 2.88
C SER A 29 8.45 3.00 3.41
N ASN A 30 9.64 3.05 2.79
CA ASN A 30 10.81 2.31 3.25
C ASN A 30 11.56 3.06 4.37
N THR A 31 10.84 3.83 5.16
CA THR A 31 11.39 4.56 6.31
C THR A 31 11.18 3.74 7.59
N VAL A 32 11.80 4.15 8.70
CA VAL A 32 11.61 3.50 10.01
C VAL A 32 10.13 3.42 10.41
N ARG A 33 9.32 4.40 10.01
CA ARG A 33 7.89 4.46 10.35
C ARG A 33 7.02 3.51 9.51
N ARG A 34 7.53 3.04 8.36
CA ARG A 34 6.82 2.17 7.40
C ARG A 34 5.37 2.58 7.18
N GLU A 35 5.18 3.80 6.70
CA GLU A 35 3.84 4.36 6.51
C GLU A 35 3.19 3.76 5.26
N ILE A 36 2.02 3.14 5.38
CA ILE A 36 1.19 2.71 4.26
C ILE A 36 0.79 3.94 3.46
N ILE A 37 0.98 3.86 2.15
CA ILE A 37 0.62 4.88 1.17
C ILE A 37 -0.73 4.51 0.54
N PHE A 38 -0.89 3.24 0.15
CA PHE A 38 -2.16 2.69 -0.32
C PHE A 38 -2.16 1.16 -0.25
N VAL A 39 -3.36 0.58 -0.33
CA VAL A 39 -3.60 -0.84 -0.64
C VAL A 39 -4.38 -0.92 -1.95
N GLU A 40 -4.00 -1.83 -2.84
CA GLU A 40 -4.62 -2.06 -4.15
C GLU A 40 -5.05 -3.51 -4.30
N GLU A 41 -6.29 -3.76 -4.74
CA GLU A 41 -6.70 -5.10 -5.19
C GLU A 41 -6.09 -5.37 -6.58
N VAL A 42 -5.22 -6.36 -6.68
CA VAL A 42 -4.38 -6.61 -7.87
C VAL A 42 -5.21 -6.90 -9.12
N GLN A 43 -6.36 -7.57 -8.97
CA GLN A 43 -7.20 -7.94 -10.11
C GLN A 43 -7.99 -6.76 -10.68
N THR A 44 -8.45 -5.84 -9.82
CA THR A 44 -9.35 -4.75 -10.22
C THR A 44 -8.63 -3.43 -10.38
N GLY A 45 -7.43 -3.29 -9.81
CA GLY A 45 -6.67 -2.04 -9.75
C GLY A 45 -7.30 -0.99 -8.81
N LYS A 46 -8.38 -1.35 -8.08
CA LYS A 46 -9.01 -0.44 -7.13
C LYS A 46 -8.11 -0.22 -5.92
N ARG A 47 -8.10 1.01 -5.41
CA ARG A 47 -7.20 1.43 -4.33
C ARG A 47 -7.96 2.03 -3.16
N ALA A 48 -7.50 1.69 -1.96
CA ALA A 48 -7.83 2.40 -0.73
C ALA A 48 -6.60 3.17 -0.24
N LEU A 49 -6.81 4.43 0.13
CA LEU A 49 -5.81 5.26 0.78
C LEU A 49 -6.13 5.39 2.27
N PRO A 50 -5.12 5.46 3.15
CA PRO A 50 -5.34 5.79 4.55
C PRO A 50 -5.93 7.19 4.71
N LEU A 51 -6.74 7.39 5.74
CA LEU A 51 -7.35 8.69 6.04
C LEU A 51 -6.32 9.63 6.70
N PRO A 52 -6.47 10.96 6.57
CA PRO A 52 -5.52 11.93 7.16
C PRO A 52 -5.32 11.80 8.67
N ASN A 53 -6.32 11.28 9.39
CA ASN A 53 -6.30 11.15 10.84
C ASN A 53 -5.95 9.73 11.32
N GLU A 54 -5.68 8.80 10.40
CA GLU A 54 -5.27 7.43 10.75
C GLU A 54 -3.77 7.37 11.01
N LYS A 55 -3.36 6.56 11.99
CA LYS A 55 -1.95 6.21 12.13
C LYS A 55 -1.61 5.23 11.02
N ASN A 56 -1.04 5.76 9.94
CA ASN A 56 -0.77 5.00 8.72
C ASN A 56 0.40 4.01 8.82
N ILE A 57 0.76 3.57 10.02
CA ILE A 57 1.89 2.66 10.24
C ILE A 57 1.50 1.28 9.72
N LEU A 58 2.42 0.61 9.01
CA LEU A 58 2.22 -0.76 8.51
C LEU A 58 1.88 -1.72 9.66
N ASN A 59 0.62 -2.14 9.70
CA ASN A 59 0.09 -3.14 10.62
C ASN A 59 -1.13 -3.84 10.00
N GLU A 60 -1.44 -5.03 10.48
CA GLU A 60 -2.49 -5.90 9.94
C GLU A 60 -3.88 -5.25 10.01
N THR A 61 -4.27 -4.69 11.16
CA THR A 61 -5.58 -4.05 11.34
C THR A 61 -5.83 -2.92 10.35
N LEU A 62 -4.82 -2.08 10.08
CA LEU A 62 -4.95 -1.02 9.10
C LEU A 62 -5.06 -1.57 7.66
N ILE A 63 -4.31 -2.62 7.32
CA ILE A 63 -4.39 -3.26 6.00
C ILE A 63 -5.80 -3.83 5.78
N GLU A 64 -6.35 -4.55 6.75
CA GLU A 64 -7.69 -5.12 6.68
C GLU A 64 -8.77 -4.02 6.56
N ASN A 65 -8.65 -2.94 7.33
CA ASN A 65 -9.54 -1.79 7.23
C ASN A 65 -9.50 -1.14 5.84
N LEU A 66 -8.32 -1.06 5.23
CA LEU A 66 -8.15 -0.55 3.87
C LEU A 66 -8.72 -1.50 2.83
N ILE A 67 -8.53 -2.81 2.99
CA ILE A 67 -9.13 -3.83 2.13
C ILE A 67 -10.66 -3.75 2.17
N GLY A 68 -11.25 -3.56 3.36
CA GLY A 68 -12.70 -3.41 3.51
C GLY A 68 -13.30 -2.16 2.84
N ARG A 69 -12.47 -1.24 2.35
CA ARG A 69 -12.89 -0.02 1.62
C ARG A 69 -12.81 -0.20 0.08
N ILE A 70 -12.33 -1.34 -0.41
CA ILE A 70 -12.14 -1.65 -1.85
C ILE A 70 -13.33 -2.45 -2.39
#